data_AF-A0A0Q0XXT6-F1
#
_entry.id   AF-A0A0Q0XXT6-F1
#
_cell.length_a   1.000
_cell.length_b   1.000
_cell.length_c   1.000
_cell.angle_alpha   90.00
_cell.angle_beta   90.00
_cell.angle_gamma   90.00
#
_symmetry.space_group_name_H-M   'P 1'
#
loop_
_entity.id
_entity.type
_entity.pdbx_description
1 polymer ?
#
loop_
_entity_poly.entity_id
_entity_poly.type
_entity_poly.pdbx_seq_one_letter_code
_entity_poly.pdbx_strand_id
1 'polypeptide(L)'
;MPDHIHILVGIKPDISISDLVRDIKSSSSKFINEQKWINGKFEWQTGFGAFSYGHSQLNNLIKYIENQEEHHKTKTFREEYIAFLKLFNIDFRNEYLFENV
;
A
#
# COMPACT_ATOMS: atom_id res chain seq x y z
N MET A 1 -1.63 6.56 -9.88
CA MET A 1 -2.60 5.44 -9.97
C MET A 1 -2.78 5.11 -11.44
N PRO A 2 -2.61 3.84 -11.82
CA PRO A 2 -3.24 2.69 -11.16
C PRO A 2 -2.28 1.54 -10.77
N ASP A 3 -1.17 1.83 -10.10
CA ASP A 3 -0.07 0.87 -9.85
C ASP A 3 0.04 0.37 -8.40
N HIS A 4 -0.76 0.87 -7.46
CA HIS A 4 -0.73 0.48 -6.04
C HIS A 4 -2.09 0.65 -5.36
N ILE A 5 -2.23 0.11 -4.14
CA ILE A 5 -3.44 0.19 -3.31
C ILE A 5 -3.09 0.57 -1.86
N HIS A 6 -4.05 1.22 -1.18
CA HIS A 6 -3.99 1.51 0.25
C HIS A 6 -5.06 0.70 1.00
N ILE A 7 -4.68 0.11 2.13
CA ILE A 7 -5.60 -0.68 2.98
C ILE A 7 -5.51 -0.16 4.41
N LEU A 8 -6.64 0.30 4.96
CA LEU A 8 -6.80 0.52 6.39
C LEU A 8 -7.46 -0.71 7.02
N VAL A 9 -6.78 -1.33 7.98
CA VAL A 9 -7.24 -2.56 8.63
C VAL A 9 -6.99 -2.51 10.13
N GLY A 10 -7.95 -2.98 10.91
CA GLY A 10 -7.76 -3.33 12.32
C GLY A 10 -7.37 -4.80 12.44
N ILE A 11 -6.26 -5.09 13.11
CA ILE A 11 -5.77 -6.46 13.33
C ILE A 11 -5.65 -6.76 14.82
N LYS A 12 -5.76 -8.05 15.18
CA LYS A 12 -5.44 -8.47 16.53
C LYS A 12 -3.91 -8.47 16.74
N PRO A 13 -3.41 -8.26 17.97
CA PRO A 13 -1.97 -8.15 18.23
C PRO A 13 -1.16 -9.43 17.95
N ASP A 14 -1.81 -10.59 17.91
CA ASP A 14 -1.21 -11.89 17.61
C ASP A 14 -1.02 -12.13 16.10
N ILE A 15 -1.48 -11.21 15.24
CA ILE A 15 -1.32 -11.30 13.79
C ILE A 15 -0.08 -10.54 13.33
N SER A 16 0.82 -11.26 12.66
CA SER A 16 1.96 -10.66 11.95
C SER A 16 1.48 -9.89 10.71
N ILE A 17 1.89 -8.63 10.59
CA ILE A 17 1.59 -7.79 9.43
C ILE A 17 2.14 -8.43 8.15
N SER A 18 3.35 -9.00 8.19
CA SER A 18 3.95 -9.65 7.03
C SER A 18 3.17 -10.87 6.55
N ASP A 19 2.60 -11.65 7.48
CA ASP A 19 1.75 -12.79 7.14
C ASP A 19 0.44 -12.33 6.50
N LEU A 20 -0.21 -11.31 7.09
CA LEU A 20 -1.42 -10.73 6.52
C LEU A 20 -1.21 -10.21 5.09
N VAL A 21 -0.12 -9.45 4.87
CA VAL A 21 0.17 -8.89 3.55
C VAL A 21 0.51 -10.00 2.53
N ARG A 22 1.24 -11.04 2.95
CA ARG A 22 1.49 -12.23 2.09
C ARG A 22 0.18 -12.87 1.65
N ASP A 23 -0.75 -13.06 2.59
CA ASP A 23 -2.00 -13.76 2.32
C ASP A 23 -2.93 -12.92 1.42
N ILE A 24 -3.00 -11.59 1.64
CA ILE A 24 -3.69 -10.65 0.74
C ILE A 24 -3.10 -10.73 -0.67
N LYS A 25 -1.77 -10.60 -0.81
CA LYS A 25 -1.10 -10.57 -2.10
C LYS A 25 -1.26 -11.89 -2.84
N SER A 26 -0.95 -13.01 -2.20
CA SER A 26 -1.01 -14.34 -2.82
C SER A 26 -2.44 -14.72 -3.21
N SER A 27 -3.42 -14.47 -2.34
CA SER A 27 -4.83 -14.82 -2.60
C SER A 27 -5.41 -13.97 -3.73
N SER A 28 -5.17 -12.66 -3.72
CA SER A 28 -5.63 -11.77 -4.78
C SER A 28 -4.94 -12.06 -6.12
N SER A 29 -3.62 -12.29 -6.13
CA SER A 29 -2.93 -12.67 -7.36
C SER A 29 -3.45 -13.97 -7.93
N LYS A 30 -3.65 -15.00 -7.09
CA LYS A 30 -4.24 -16.27 -7.54
C LYS A 30 -5.62 -16.04 -8.14
N PHE A 31 -6.50 -15.34 -7.42
CA PHE A 31 -7.86 -15.08 -7.85
C PHE A 31 -7.92 -14.32 -9.18
N ILE A 32 -7.21 -13.20 -9.32
CA ILE A 32 -7.20 -12.40 -10.55
C ILE A 32 -6.69 -13.22 -11.75
N ASN A 33 -5.63 -14.02 -11.55
CA ASN A 33 -5.08 -14.87 -12.61
C ASN A 33 -6.03 -16.02 -13.00
N GLU A 34 -6.72 -16.63 -12.03
CA GLU A 34 -7.73 -17.67 -12.30
C GLU A 34 -8.93 -17.12 -13.07
N GLN A 35 -9.36 -15.90 -12.76
CA GLN A 35 -10.44 -15.22 -13.48
C GLN A 35 -10.02 -14.71 -14.87
N LYS A 36 -8.72 -14.68 -15.18
CA LYS A 36 -8.14 -14.15 -16.43
C LYS A 36 -8.61 -12.71 -16.75
N TRP A 37 -8.70 -11.87 -15.71
CA TRP A 37 -9.17 -10.48 -15.87
C TRP A 37 -8.18 -9.54 -16.56
N ILE A 38 -6.91 -9.94 -16.67
CA ILE A 38 -5.89 -9.16 -17.37
C ILE A 38 -5.20 -9.99 -18.44
N ASN A 39 -4.68 -9.31 -19.47
CA ASN A 39 -3.79 -9.94 -20.44
C ASN A 39 -2.41 -10.13 -19.82
N GLY A 40 -2.06 -11.38 -19.51
CA GLY A 40 -0.80 -11.74 -18.88
C GLY A 40 -1.00 -12.31 -17.49
N LYS A 41 0.03 -12.19 -16.65
CA LYS A 41 0.03 -12.67 -15.27
C LYS A 41 0.05 -11.48 -14.32
N PHE A 42 -0.94 -11.41 -13.44
CA PHE A 42 -0.98 -10.41 -12.39
C PHE A 42 -0.04 -10.82 -11.25
N GLU A 43 0.82 -9.91 -10.84
CA GLU A 43 1.73 -10.10 -9.71
C GLU A 43 1.88 -8.79 -8.92
N TRP A 44 1.93 -8.91 -7.59
CA TRP A 44 2.32 -7.79 -6.74
C TRP A 44 3.83 -7.68 -6.68
N GLN A 45 4.33 -6.47 -6.49
CA GLN A 45 5.71 -6.25 -6.06
C GLN A 45 6.04 -7.03 -4.77
N THR A 46 7.31 -7.38 -4.58
CA THR A 46 7.79 -8.11 -3.38
C THR A 46 7.54 -7.32 -2.09
N GLY A 47 7.89 -6.03 -2.07
CA GLY A 47 7.85 -5.17 -0.88
C GLY A 47 6.45 -4.65 -0.52
N PHE A 48 6.31 -4.15 0.71
CA PHE A 48 5.12 -3.42 1.16
C PHE A 48 5.51 -2.37 2.19
N GLY A 49 4.68 -1.33 2.34
CA GLY A 49 4.77 -0.35 3.43
C GLY A 49 3.67 -0.62 4.45
N ALA A 50 3.97 -0.45 5.74
CA ALA A 50 2.99 -0.53 6.82
C ALA A 50 3.27 0.58 7.84
N PHE A 51 2.21 1.30 8.21
CA PHE A 51 2.28 2.44 9.10
C PHE A 51 1.15 2.37 10.12
N SER A 52 1.46 2.52 11.41
CA SER A 52 0.49 2.42 12.49
C SER A 52 -0.12 3.79 12.82
N TYR A 53 -1.44 3.83 13.00
CA TYR A 53 -2.18 5.03 13.36
C TYR A 53 -3.00 4.81 14.64
N GLY A 54 -3.13 5.87 15.44
CA GLY A 54 -4.00 5.88 16.62
C GLY A 54 -5.47 6.10 16.26
N HIS A 55 -6.38 5.70 17.16
CA HIS A 55 -7.83 5.79 16.93
C HIS A 55 -8.31 7.21 16.62
N SER A 56 -7.72 8.23 17.25
CA SER A 56 -8.05 9.65 17.01
C SER A 56 -7.75 10.11 15.58
N GLN A 57 -6.90 9.39 14.85
CA GLN A 57 -6.49 9.74 13.49
C GLN A 57 -7.35 9.05 12.41
N LEU A 58 -8.23 8.12 12.80
CA LEU A 58 -8.99 7.29 11.85
C LEU A 58 -9.85 8.13 10.89
N ASN A 59 -10.56 9.14 11.39
CA ASN A 59 -11.42 9.96 10.53
C ASN A 59 -10.62 10.67 9.43
N ASN A 60 -9.41 11.12 9.74
CA ASN A 60 -8.54 11.77 8.75
C ASN A 60 -7.96 10.74 7.78
N LEU A 61 -7.61 9.54 8.26
CA LEU A 61 -7.06 8.48 7.42
C LEU A 61 -8.10 7.88 6.46
N ILE A 62 -9.35 7.70 6.92
CA ILE A 62 -10.45 7.25 6.06
C ILE A 62 -10.66 8.24 4.93
N LYS A 63 -10.80 9.54 5.25
CA LYS A 63 -10.92 10.60 4.24
C LYS A 63 -9.71 10.63 3.31
N TYR A 64 -8.51 10.41 3.83
CA TYR A 64 -7.31 10.36 3.00
C TYR A 64 -7.39 9.24 1.95
N ILE A 65 -7.79 8.03 2.35
CA ILE A 65 -7.93 6.86 1.45
C ILE A 65 -9.04 7.09 0.42
N GLU A 66 -10.18 7.62 0.84
CA GLU A 66 -11.31 7.93 -0.05
C GLU A 66 -10.94 8.94 -1.14
N ASN A 67 -10.02 9.87 -0.87
CA ASN A 67 -9.62 10.93 -1.79
C ASN A 67 -8.32 10.60 -2.57
N GLN A 68 -7.87 9.35 -2.55
CA GLN A 68 -6.62 8.92 -3.21
C GLN A 68 -6.59 9.17 -4.71
N GLU A 69 -7.71 8.98 -5.41
CA GLU A 69 -7.79 9.24 -6.84
C GLU A 69 -7.47 10.71 -7.18
N GLU A 70 -8.06 11.65 -6.43
CA GLU A 70 -7.77 13.08 -6.56
C GLU A 70 -6.33 13.41 -6.16
N HIS A 71 -5.82 12.79 -5.08
CA HIS A 71 -4.45 12.99 -4.62
C HIS A 71 -3.43 12.64 -5.72
N HIS A 72 -3.67 11.54 -6.43
CA HIS A 72 -2.78 11.06 -7.48
C HIS A 72 -2.89 11.80 -8.82
N LYS A 73 -3.78 12.79 -8.95
CA LYS A 73 -3.75 13.72 -10.10
C LYS A 73 -2.55 14.65 -10.06
N THR A 74 -2.01 14.93 -8.86
CA THR A 74 -0.93 15.92 -8.66
C THR A 74 0.29 15.35 -7.95
N LYS A 75 0.18 14.17 -7.34
CA LYS A 75 1.27 13.55 -6.58
C LYS A 75 1.51 12.10 -7.02
N THR A 76 2.75 11.74 -7.23
CA THR A 76 3.15 10.36 -7.58
C THR A 76 3.14 9.46 -6.34
N PHE A 77 3.06 8.13 -6.57
CA PHE A 77 3.22 7.15 -5.49
C PHE A 77 4.56 7.31 -4.77
N ARG A 78 5.66 7.53 -5.53
CA ARG A 78 6.99 7.71 -4.95
C ARG A 78 7.05 8.90 -3.99
N GLU A 79 6.51 10.05 -4.40
CA GLU A 79 6.44 11.24 -3.54
C GLU A 79 5.57 11.01 -2.31
N GLU A 80 4.47 10.27 -2.47
CA GLU A 80 3.60 9.88 -1.38
C GLU A 80 4.32 8.98 -0.38
N TYR A 81 4.98 7.93 -0.85
CA TYR A 81 5.74 7.01 -0.03
C TYR A 81 6.86 7.72 0.74
N ILE A 82 7.60 8.62 0.09
CA ILE A 82 8.61 9.47 0.75
C ILE A 82 7.97 10.34 1.84
N ALA A 83 6.79 10.90 1.58
CA ALA A 83 6.08 11.71 2.57
C ALA A 83 5.69 10.86 3.80
N PHE A 84 5.28 9.61 3.62
CA PHE A 84 5.03 8.70 4.73
C PHE A 84 6.30 8.38 5.52
N LEU A 85 7.40 8.02 4.84
CA LEU A 85 8.66 7.73 5.51
C LEU A 85 9.13 8.92 6.38
N LYS A 86 9.02 10.14 5.85
CA LYS A 86 9.30 11.37 6.61
C LYS A 86 8.34 11.57 7.78
N LEU A 87 7.03 11.41 7.57
CA LEU A 87 6.01 11.56 8.61
C LEU A 87 6.24 10.62 9.79
N PHE A 88 6.68 9.40 9.50
CA PHE A 88 6.95 8.37 10.50
C PHE A 88 8.40 8.33 10.99
N ASN A 89 9.23 9.32 10.62
CA ASN A 89 10.64 9.40 10.97
C ASN A 89 11.43 8.11 10.67
N ILE A 90 11.17 7.51 9.51
CA ILE A 90 11.88 6.33 9.03
C ILE A 90 13.03 6.80 8.14
N ASP A 91 14.26 6.42 8.48
CA ASP A 91 15.42 6.67 7.65
C ASP A 91 15.38 5.79 6.38
N PHE A 92 15.68 6.40 5.24
CA PHE A 92 15.72 5.70 3.96
C PHE A 92 16.85 6.23 3.09
N ARG A 93 17.35 5.37 2.20
CA ARG A 93 18.28 5.77 1.13
C ARG A 93 17.53 5.73 -0.19
N ASN A 94 17.71 6.77 -1.01
CA ASN A 94 16.95 6.95 -2.26
C ASN A 94 17.11 5.77 -3.23
N GLU A 95 18.25 5.07 -3.20
CA GLU A 95 18.54 3.90 -4.02
C GLU A 95 17.71 2.64 -3.69
N TYR A 96 17.03 2.59 -2.54
CA TYR A 96 16.11 1.48 -2.18
C TYR A 96 14.64 1.89 -2.24
N LEU A 97 14.35 3.12 -2.66
CA LEU A 97 12.99 3.56 -2.90
C LEU A 97 12.53 3.03 -4.26
N PHE A 98 11.31 2.52 -4.30
CA PHE A 98 10.68 1.98 -5.51
C PHE A 98 10.95 2.83 -6.75
N GLU A 99 11.41 2.19 -7.82
CA GLU A 99 11.54 2.83 -9.13
C GLU A 99 10.13 3.19 -9.64
N ASN A 100 10.01 4.29 -10.38
CA ASN A 100 8.75 4.64 -11.02
C ASN A 100 8.44 3.56 -12.06
N VAL A 101 7.33 2.84 -11.89
CA VAL A 101 6.78 1.95 -12.91
C VAL A 101 5.96 2.78 -13.90
#